data_AF-G7QB12-F1
#
_entry.id   AF-G7QB12-F1
#
_cell.length_a   1.000
_cell.length_b   1.000
_cell.length_c   1.000
_cell.angle_alpha   90.00
_cell.angle_beta   90.00
_cell.angle_gamma   90.00
#
_symmetry.space_group_name_H-M   'P 1'
#
loop_
_entity.id
_entity.type
_entity.pdbx_description
1 polymer ?
#
loop_
_entity_poly.entity_id
_entity_poly.type
_entity_poly.pdbx_seq_one_letter_code
_entity_poly.pdbx_strand_id
1 'polypeptide(L)'
;MKKLLYGLLTLVILIGSAYAVAAGPGPGGPGGPGGPLIGRLLSLKLTEAQKHDVAVLLKNNRQAFQSAMEATREAFGSMRDVMRNDPGNEQLVRQASRKVAAAGEELAVLRGKVEAQALAMLTSEQRKQWQEAEAGMGPRAKERFDAGRELVDTWIDTHAGQDS
;
A
#
# COMPACT_ATOMS: atom_id res chain seq x y z
N MET A 1 -24.55 -29.21 -24.93
CA MET A 1 -23.20 -28.68 -24.69
C MET A 1 -23.20 -27.17 -24.94
N LYS A 2 -22.50 -26.38 -24.10
CA LYS A 2 -22.39 -24.90 -24.07
C LYS A 2 -23.44 -24.13 -23.26
N LYS A 3 -23.52 -24.37 -21.95
CA LYS A 3 -24.01 -23.39 -20.94
C LYS A 3 -23.26 -23.59 -19.62
N LEU A 4 -21.93 -23.49 -19.63
CA LEU A 4 -21.09 -23.71 -18.43
C LEU A 4 -19.85 -22.81 -18.36
N LEU A 5 -19.85 -21.61 -18.97
CA LEU A 5 -18.64 -20.78 -19.08
C LEU A 5 -18.79 -19.28 -18.75
N TYR A 6 -19.86 -18.86 -18.08
CA TYR A 6 -20.07 -17.43 -17.73
C TYR A 6 -20.20 -17.16 -16.22
N GLY A 7 -19.66 -18.03 -15.38
CA GLY A 7 -19.71 -17.91 -13.92
C GLY A 7 -18.46 -17.34 -13.24
N LEU A 8 -17.45 -16.85 -13.98
CA LEU A 8 -16.12 -16.55 -13.41
C LEU A 8 -15.55 -15.15 -13.71
N LEU A 9 -16.34 -14.19 -14.20
CA LEU A 9 -15.80 -12.88 -14.59
C LEU A 9 -16.51 -11.64 -14.03
N THR A 10 -17.37 -11.79 -13.01
CA THR A 10 -18.24 -10.69 -12.53
C THR A 10 -17.98 -10.22 -11.09
N LEU A 11 -16.91 -10.66 -10.42
CA LEU A 11 -16.63 -10.22 -9.04
C LEU A 11 -15.19 -9.73 -8.83
N VAL A 12 -14.67 -8.88 -9.72
CA VAL A 12 -13.38 -8.20 -9.51
C VAL A 12 -13.47 -6.67 -9.61
N ILE A 13 -14.59 -6.09 -10.08
CA ILE A 13 -14.60 -4.67 -10.47
C ILE A 13 -15.39 -3.76 -9.50
N LEU A 14 -16.08 -4.30 -8.50
CA LEU A 14 -16.76 -3.51 -7.44
C LEU A 14 -15.95 -3.40 -6.14
N ILE A 15 -14.62 -3.37 -6.23
CA ILE A 15 -13.74 -2.93 -5.13
C ILE A 15 -12.79 -1.87 -5.69
N GLY A 16 -13.35 -0.73 -6.07
CA GLY A 16 -12.58 0.46 -6.36
C GLY A 16 -11.81 0.92 -5.11
N SER A 17 -10.51 1.17 -5.30
CA SER A 17 -9.71 2.13 -4.52
C SER A 17 -9.40 1.85 -3.04
N ALA A 18 -8.85 0.67 -2.75
CA ALA A 18 -7.84 0.54 -1.68
C ALA A 18 -6.65 -0.38 -2.06
N TYR A 19 -6.68 -0.97 -3.25
CA TYR A 19 -5.66 -1.92 -3.72
C TYR A 19 -4.83 -1.33 -4.86
N ALA A 20 -4.05 -0.28 -4.57
CA ALA A 20 -2.81 0.00 -5.31
C ALA A 20 -1.68 -0.94 -4.86
N VAL A 21 -2.00 -2.20 -4.56
CA VAL A 21 -1.08 -3.26 -4.13
C VAL A 21 -1.43 -4.57 -4.86
N ALA A 22 -1.59 -4.47 -6.17
CA ALA A 22 -1.76 -5.63 -7.06
C ALA A 22 -0.96 -5.44 -8.36
N ALA A 23 0.25 -4.91 -8.25
CA ALA A 23 1.36 -5.41 -9.05
C ALA A 23 2.17 -6.30 -8.10
N GLY A 24 2.60 -7.48 -8.57
CA GLY A 24 3.41 -8.40 -7.77
C GLY A 24 4.66 -7.74 -7.17
N PRO A 25 5.44 -8.46 -6.34
CA PRO A 25 6.66 -7.91 -5.75
C PRO A 25 7.69 -7.61 -6.85
N GLY A 26 7.54 -6.47 -7.52
CA GLY A 26 8.58 -5.82 -8.28
C GLY A 26 9.60 -5.23 -7.30
N PRO A 27 10.85 -5.05 -7.74
CA PRO A 27 11.87 -4.41 -6.92
C PRO A 27 11.40 -2.98 -6.64
N GLY A 28 10.93 -2.70 -5.41
CA GLY A 28 10.44 -1.38 -5.01
C GLY A 28 8.93 -1.23 -4.78
N GLY A 29 8.14 -2.30 -4.80
CA GLY A 29 6.73 -2.24 -4.38
C GLY A 29 6.56 -1.89 -2.88
N PRO A 30 5.41 -1.33 -2.46
CA PRO A 30 5.10 -1.01 -1.06
C PRO A 30 4.98 -2.31 -0.25
N GLY A 31 6.12 -2.86 0.17
CA GLY A 31 6.21 -4.17 0.80
C GLY A 31 7.57 -4.85 0.70
N GLY A 32 8.52 -4.31 -0.09
CA GLY A 32 9.90 -4.79 -0.08
C GLY A 32 10.62 -4.48 1.25
N PRO A 33 11.73 -5.18 1.59
CA PRO A 33 12.46 -5.07 2.87
C PRO A 33 13.07 -3.69 3.21
N GLY A 34 12.71 -2.63 2.48
CA GLY A 34 13.08 -1.26 2.79
C GLY A 34 11.97 -0.21 2.58
N GLY A 35 10.81 -0.58 2.04
CA GLY A 35 9.70 0.35 1.80
C GLY A 35 10.06 1.69 1.10
N PRO A 36 9.10 2.62 1.03
CA PRO A 36 9.33 3.98 0.52
C PRO A 36 10.38 4.76 1.33
N LEU A 37 10.52 4.43 2.62
CA LEU A 37 11.43 5.09 3.56
C LEU A 37 12.91 4.91 3.18
N ILE A 38 13.37 3.67 2.96
CA ILE A 38 14.77 3.44 2.58
C ILE A 38 15.04 4.00 1.19
N GLY A 39 14.09 3.89 0.25
CA GLY A 39 14.23 4.49 -1.08
C GLY A 39 14.47 6.00 -1.02
N ARG A 40 13.70 6.73 -0.21
CA ARG A 40 13.82 8.18 -0.01
C ARG A 40 15.10 8.56 0.73
N LEU A 41 15.54 7.73 1.67
CA LEU A 41 16.75 7.99 2.44
C LEU A 41 18.02 7.77 1.60
N LEU A 42 18.00 6.77 0.71
CA LEU A 42 19.05 6.53 -0.27
C LEU A 42 19.10 7.59 -1.38
N SER A 43 18.01 8.33 -1.64
CA SER A 43 18.04 9.44 -2.61
C SER A 43 18.70 10.71 -2.07
N LEU A 44 18.89 10.82 -0.75
CA LEU A 44 19.61 11.93 -0.13
C LEU A 44 21.14 11.72 -0.24
N LYS A 45 21.86 12.82 -0.45
CA LYS A 45 23.33 12.83 -0.36
C LYS A 45 23.77 12.81 1.10
N LEU A 46 23.77 11.63 1.72
CA LEU A 46 24.20 11.40 3.10
C LEU A 46 25.73 11.31 3.21
N THR A 47 26.29 11.83 4.30
CA THR A 47 27.70 11.59 4.67
C THR A 47 27.89 10.15 5.14
N GLU A 48 29.14 9.66 5.18
CA GLU A 48 29.44 8.30 5.68
C GLU A 48 29.01 8.10 7.14
N ALA A 49 29.17 9.14 7.98
CA ALA A 49 28.68 9.11 9.36
C ALA A 49 27.15 8.98 9.41
N GLN A 50 26.42 9.78 8.64
CA GLN A 50 24.95 9.70 8.56
C GLN A 50 24.47 8.33 8.06
N LYS A 51 25.15 7.76 7.05
CA LYS A 51 24.84 6.41 6.56
C LYS A 51 25.01 5.36 7.65
N HIS A 52 26.09 5.46 8.43
CA HIS A 52 26.33 4.56 9.55
C HIS A 52 25.23 4.69 10.62
N ASP A 53 24.91 5.91 11.05
CA ASP A 53 23.90 6.16 12.08
C ASP A 53 22.52 5.64 11.66
N VAL A 54 22.14 5.88 10.41
CA VAL A 54 20.87 5.35 9.88
C VAL A 54 20.92 3.81 9.77
N ALA A 55 22.04 3.21 9.37
CA ALA A 55 22.17 1.76 9.32
C ALA A 55 22.01 1.13 10.71
N VAL A 56 22.58 1.74 11.75
CA VAL A 56 22.41 1.32 13.15
C VAL A 56 20.95 1.46 13.58
N LEU A 57 20.31 2.60 13.29
CA LEU A 57 18.88 2.82 13.56
C LEU A 57 18.01 1.73 12.93
N LEU A 58 18.21 1.44 11.64
CA LEU A 58 17.46 0.43 10.90
C LEU A 58 17.76 -0.98 11.42
N LYS A 59 19.00 -1.28 11.78
CA LYS A 59 19.38 -2.57 12.38
C LYS A 59 18.65 -2.79 13.71
N ASN A 60 18.62 -1.77 14.57
CA ASN A 60 17.97 -1.85 15.88
C ASN A 60 16.44 -2.03 15.78
N ASN A 61 15.83 -1.51 14.70
CA ASN A 61 14.38 -1.64 14.47
C ASN A 61 14.01 -2.79 13.51
N ARG A 62 14.99 -3.55 13.00
CA ARG A 62 14.77 -4.57 11.97
C ARG A 62 13.72 -5.60 12.38
N GLN A 63 13.84 -6.15 13.58
CA GLN A 63 12.92 -7.18 14.07
C GLN A 63 11.51 -6.62 14.25
N ALA A 64 11.38 -5.41 14.81
CA ALA A 64 10.08 -4.76 14.96
C ALA A 64 9.39 -4.54 13.61
N PHE A 65 10.14 -4.10 12.59
CA PHE A 65 9.60 -3.97 11.23
C PHE A 65 9.20 -5.31 10.63
N GLN A 66 10.02 -6.35 10.80
CA GLN A 66 9.69 -7.69 10.29
C GLN A 66 8.37 -8.19 10.88
N SER A 67 8.22 -8.13 12.20
CA SER A 67 6.99 -8.55 12.89
C SER A 67 5.77 -7.71 12.46
N ALA A 68 5.90 -6.39 12.38
CA ALA A 68 4.80 -5.52 11.95
C ALA A 68 4.39 -5.76 10.48
N MET A 69 5.37 -6.01 9.59
CA MET A 69 5.11 -6.34 8.19
C MET A 69 4.47 -7.71 8.03
N GLU A 70 4.88 -8.70 8.83
CA GLU A 70 4.28 -10.03 8.86
C GLU A 70 2.82 -9.97 9.32
N ALA A 71 2.54 -9.28 10.43
CA ALA A 71 1.18 -9.07 10.93
C ALA A 71 0.28 -8.37 9.89
N THR A 72 0.82 -7.36 9.20
CA THR A 72 0.11 -6.68 8.11
C THR A 72 -0.20 -7.63 6.96
N ARG A 73 0.79 -8.43 6.53
CA ARG A 73 0.64 -9.41 5.44
C ARG A 73 -0.41 -10.46 5.80
N GLU A 74 -0.38 -10.98 7.02
CA GLU A 74 -1.35 -11.94 7.54
C GLU A 74 -2.77 -11.35 7.55
N ALA A 75 -2.94 -10.12 8.05
CA ALA A 75 -4.24 -9.46 8.08
C ALA A 75 -4.82 -9.26 6.67
N PHE A 76 -3.99 -8.84 5.70
CA PHE A 76 -4.41 -8.76 4.29
C PHE A 76 -4.72 -10.13 3.69
N GLY A 77 -3.97 -11.17 4.07
CA GLY A 77 -4.26 -12.56 3.69
C GLY A 77 -5.65 -12.98 4.17
N SER A 78 -5.94 -12.78 5.46
CA SER A 78 -7.24 -13.10 6.06
C SER A 78 -8.39 -12.34 5.39
N MET A 79 -8.22 -11.04 5.10
CA MET A 79 -9.21 -10.27 4.35
C MET A 79 -9.44 -10.84 2.95
N ARG A 80 -8.36 -11.20 2.22
CA ARG A 80 -8.47 -11.82 0.89
C ARG A 80 -9.23 -13.15 0.96
N ASP A 81 -8.98 -13.95 1.98
CA ASP A 81 -9.67 -15.24 2.15
C ASP A 81 -11.16 -15.04 2.42
N VAL A 82 -11.55 -14.07 3.27
CA VAL A 82 -12.97 -13.71 3.48
C VAL A 82 -13.61 -13.23 2.19
N MET A 83 -12.96 -12.32 1.45
CA MET A 83 -13.47 -11.83 0.17
C MET A 83 -13.64 -12.95 -0.87
N ARG A 84 -12.78 -13.97 -0.86
CA ARG A 84 -12.84 -15.08 -1.82
C ARG A 84 -13.91 -16.10 -1.45
N ASN A 85 -14.02 -16.43 -0.17
CA ASN A 85 -14.84 -17.54 0.28
C ASN A 85 -16.26 -17.09 0.67
N ASP A 86 -16.39 -15.89 1.25
CA ASP A 86 -17.63 -15.38 1.82
C ASP A 86 -17.85 -13.87 1.53
N PRO A 87 -17.76 -13.41 0.26
CA PRO A 87 -17.82 -11.98 -0.08
C PRO A 87 -19.09 -11.27 0.38
N GLY A 88 -20.21 -11.99 0.52
CA GLY A 88 -21.50 -11.43 0.99
C GLY A 88 -21.66 -11.39 2.50
N ASN A 89 -20.73 -11.97 3.29
CA ASN A 89 -20.85 -11.99 4.74
C ASN A 89 -20.29 -10.70 5.35
N GLU A 90 -21.13 -9.67 5.41
CA GLU A 90 -20.76 -8.33 5.92
C GLU A 90 -20.05 -8.37 7.28
N GLN A 91 -20.47 -9.23 8.19
CA GLN A 91 -19.86 -9.35 9.51
C GLN A 91 -18.40 -9.81 9.41
N LEU A 92 -18.12 -10.84 8.60
CA LEU A 92 -16.75 -11.33 8.38
C LEU A 92 -15.90 -10.28 7.66
N VAL A 93 -16.47 -9.57 6.67
CA VAL A 93 -15.80 -8.47 5.97
C VAL A 93 -15.37 -7.37 6.96
N ARG A 94 -16.30 -6.90 7.80
CA ARG A 94 -16.01 -5.87 8.80
C ARG A 94 -14.98 -6.34 9.82
N GLN A 95 -15.03 -7.60 10.24
CA GLN A 95 -14.06 -8.16 11.17
C GLN A 95 -12.65 -8.20 10.56
N ALA A 96 -12.52 -8.69 9.32
CA ALA A 96 -11.25 -8.75 8.63
C ALA A 96 -10.68 -7.34 8.34
N SER A 97 -11.55 -6.40 7.95
CA SER A 97 -11.17 -4.99 7.78
C SER A 97 -10.58 -4.38 9.06
N ARG A 98 -11.19 -4.61 10.23
CA ARG A 98 -10.64 -4.12 11.52
C ARG A 98 -9.27 -4.70 11.83
N LYS A 99 -9.01 -5.97 11.49
CA LYS A 99 -7.68 -6.58 11.66
C LYS A 99 -6.62 -5.91 10.79
N VAL A 100 -6.96 -5.62 9.54
CA VAL A 100 -6.08 -4.87 8.62
C VAL A 100 -5.79 -3.48 9.17
N ALA A 101 -6.81 -2.78 9.67
CA ALA A 101 -6.65 -1.45 10.25
C ALA A 101 -5.71 -1.47 11.47
N ALA A 102 -5.92 -2.39 12.42
CA ALA A 102 -5.08 -2.51 13.61
C ALA A 102 -3.61 -2.82 13.26
N ALA A 103 -3.36 -3.77 12.33
CA ALA A 103 -1.99 -4.08 11.90
C ALA A 103 -1.33 -2.90 11.17
N GLY A 104 -2.10 -2.19 10.34
CA GLY A 104 -1.64 -1.00 9.63
C GLY A 104 -1.31 0.17 10.56
N GLU A 105 -2.09 0.38 11.62
CA GLU A 105 -1.87 1.39 12.65
C GLU A 105 -0.51 1.19 13.34
N GLU A 106 -0.25 -0.03 13.84
CA GLU A 106 1.01 -0.35 14.51
C GLU A 106 2.23 -0.15 13.58
N LEU A 107 2.11 -0.57 12.32
CA LEU A 107 3.16 -0.34 11.33
C LEU A 107 3.37 1.15 11.05
N ALA A 108 2.30 1.94 10.98
CA ALA A 108 2.40 3.39 10.76
C ALA A 108 3.07 4.09 11.94
N VAL A 109 2.72 3.73 13.18
CA VAL A 109 3.35 4.26 14.39
C VAL A 109 4.85 3.91 14.43
N LEU A 110 5.22 2.67 14.11
CA LEU A 110 6.62 2.26 14.04
C LEU A 110 7.38 3.06 12.97
N ARG A 111 6.81 3.20 11.77
CA ARG A 111 7.41 4.00 10.68
C ARG A 111 7.62 5.45 11.12
N GLY A 112 6.61 6.09 11.69
CA GLY A 112 6.71 7.48 12.16
C GLY A 112 7.80 7.68 13.22
N LYS A 113 7.91 6.75 14.18
CA LYS A 113 8.97 6.81 15.22
C LYS A 113 10.38 6.70 14.62
N VAL A 114 10.59 5.78 13.68
CA VAL A 114 11.90 5.58 13.04
C VAL A 114 12.22 6.72 12.07
N GLU A 115 11.24 7.21 11.33
CA GLU A 115 11.39 8.36 10.44
C GLU A 115 11.79 9.61 11.23
N ALA A 116 11.15 9.89 12.36
CA ALA A 116 11.50 11.01 13.23
C ALA A 116 12.97 10.94 13.70
N GLN A 117 13.45 9.75 14.07
CA GLN A 117 14.84 9.54 14.46
C GLN A 117 15.80 9.72 13.29
N ALA A 118 15.45 9.24 12.10
CA ALA A 118 16.25 9.43 10.89
C ALA A 118 16.34 10.92 10.51
N LEU A 119 15.23 11.66 10.57
CA LEU A 119 15.18 13.10 10.28
C LEU A 119 16.05 13.94 11.23
N ALA A 120 16.23 13.49 12.47
CA ALA A 120 17.10 14.15 13.44
C ALA A 120 18.59 14.04 13.05
N MET A 121 18.97 13.02 12.27
CA MET A 121 20.35 12.82 11.77
C MET A 121 20.65 13.65 10.51
N LEU A 122 19.63 14.24 9.89
CA LEU A 122 19.75 15.02 8.66
C LEU A 122 20.04 16.50 8.94
N THR A 123 20.71 17.16 7.99
CA THR A 123 20.84 18.61 7.97
C THR A 123 19.51 19.28 7.62
N SER A 124 19.39 20.59 7.86
CA SER A 124 18.20 21.37 7.45
C SER A 124 17.93 21.27 5.94
N GLU A 125 18.98 21.33 5.12
CA GLU A 125 18.87 21.23 3.67
C GLU A 125 18.40 19.83 3.22
N GLN A 126 18.95 18.77 3.83
CA GLN A 126 18.51 17.40 3.56
C GLN A 126 17.06 17.15 4.01
N ARG A 127 16.62 17.75 5.13
CA ARG A 127 15.21 17.69 5.57
C ARG A 127 14.26 18.39 4.59
N LYS A 128 14.68 19.50 3.99
CA LYS A 128 13.89 20.18 2.96
C LYS A 128 13.73 19.31 1.72
N GLN A 129 14.82 18.72 1.23
CA GLN A 129 14.79 17.77 0.11
C GLN A 129 13.94 16.54 0.42
N TRP A 130 13.97 16.06 1.68
CA TRP A 130 13.08 15.01 2.14
C TRP A 130 11.63 15.44 1.93
N GLN A 131 11.18 16.56 2.53
CA GLN A 131 9.80 17.04 2.46
C GLN A 131 9.29 17.26 1.03
N GLU A 132 10.10 17.84 0.15
CA GLU A 132 9.74 18.07 -1.25
C GLU A 132 9.46 16.76 -2.02
N ALA A 133 10.14 15.67 -1.65
CA ALA A 133 9.87 14.34 -2.21
C ALA A 133 8.53 13.73 -1.75
N GLU A 134 7.94 14.18 -0.64
CA GLU A 134 6.66 13.65 -0.12
C GLU A 134 5.44 14.16 -0.87
N ALA A 135 5.51 15.38 -1.40
CA ALA A 135 4.42 16.01 -2.13
C ALA A 135 4.05 15.25 -3.44
N GLY A 136 4.79 14.18 -3.76
CA GLY A 136 4.61 13.35 -4.93
C GLY A 136 3.56 12.23 -4.80
N MET A 137 2.37 12.47 -4.27
CA MET A 137 1.18 11.82 -4.87
C MET A 137 0.82 12.62 -6.12
N GLY A 138 1.65 12.45 -7.14
CA GLY A 138 1.57 13.26 -8.36
C GLY A 138 0.28 13.01 -9.16
N PRO A 139 0.03 13.83 -10.21
CA PRO A 139 -1.11 13.73 -11.11
C PRO A 139 -1.37 12.29 -11.62
N ARG A 140 -0.32 11.47 -11.72
CA ARG A 140 -0.39 10.04 -12.06
C ARG A 140 -1.30 9.19 -11.18
N ALA A 141 -1.43 9.49 -9.88
CA ALA A 141 -2.33 8.74 -9.00
C ALA A 141 -3.79 9.08 -9.29
N LYS A 142 -4.07 10.36 -9.53
CA LYS A 142 -5.38 10.88 -9.93
C LYS A 142 -5.78 10.35 -11.31
N GLU A 143 -4.89 10.43 -12.29
CA GLU A 143 -5.10 9.89 -13.65
C GLU A 143 -5.45 8.40 -13.62
N ARG A 144 -4.75 7.60 -12.80
CA ARG A 144 -5.05 6.16 -12.64
C ARG A 144 -6.43 5.91 -12.04
N PHE A 145 -6.83 6.73 -11.06
CA PHE A 145 -8.14 6.62 -10.44
C PHE A 145 -9.25 7.01 -11.42
N ASP A 146 -9.07 8.13 -12.12
CA ASP A 146 -10.04 8.64 -13.10
C ASP A 146 -10.18 7.66 -14.29
N ALA A 147 -9.08 7.12 -14.82
CA ALA A 147 -9.12 6.09 -15.87
C ALA A 147 -9.81 4.79 -15.40
N GLY A 148 -9.62 4.41 -14.13
CA GLY A 148 -10.29 3.23 -13.56
C GLY A 148 -11.81 3.42 -13.49
N ARG A 149 -12.28 4.63 -13.14
CA ARG A 149 -13.71 4.95 -13.14
C ARG A 149 -14.29 4.97 -14.55
N GLU A 150 -13.61 5.62 -15.50
CA GLU A 150 -14.06 5.70 -16.89
C GLU A 150 -14.25 4.31 -17.53
N LEU A 151 -13.36 3.36 -17.23
CA LEU A 151 -13.51 1.97 -17.68
C LEU A 151 -14.76 1.30 -17.12
N VAL A 152 -15.10 1.57 -15.86
CA VAL A 152 -16.31 1.04 -15.22
C VAL A 152 -17.55 1.68 -15.83
N ASP A 153 -17.57 3.00 -15.94
CA ASP A 153 -18.70 3.75 -16.49
C ASP A 153 -18.97 3.35 -17.94
N THR A 154 -17.92 3.25 -18.77
CA THR A 154 -18.03 2.76 -20.16
C THR A 154 -18.60 1.35 -20.22
N TRP A 155 -18.18 0.45 -19.32
CA TRP A 155 -18.69 -0.92 -19.27
C TRP A 155 -20.17 -0.95 -18.89
N ILE A 156 -20.58 -0.12 -17.92
CA ILE A 156 -21.99 0.03 -17.51
C ILE A 156 -22.81 0.55 -18.68
N ASP A 157 -22.42 1.66 -19.29
CA ASP A 157 -23.15 2.27 -20.42
C ASP A 157 -23.31 1.30 -21.60
N THR A 158 -22.26 0.53 -21.89
CA THR A 158 -22.25 -0.44 -23.00
C THR A 158 -23.21 -1.61 -22.75
N HIS A 159 -23.37 -2.06 -21.50
CA HIS A 159 -24.06 -3.31 -21.19
C HIS A 159 -25.41 -3.16 -20.47
N ALA A 160 -25.59 -2.08 -19.71
CA ALA A 160 -26.85 -1.72 -19.07
C ALA A 160 -27.67 -0.73 -19.91
N GLY A 161 -27.06 -0.10 -20.92
CA GLY A 161 -27.62 1.03 -21.65
C GLY A 161 -27.32 2.35 -20.94
N GLN A 162 -27.36 3.47 -21.67
CA GLN A 162 -27.34 4.78 -21.04
C GLN A 162 -28.69 5.00 -20.36
N ASP A 163 -28.67 5.16 -19.03
CA ASP A 163 -29.84 5.71 -18.32
C ASP A 163 -30.18 7.05 -18.98
N SER A 164 -31.34 7.09 -19.66
CA SER A 164 -31.82 8.27 -20.39
C SER A 164 -32.25 9.39 -19.47
#